data_AF-A0A955XXW2-F1
#
_entry.id   AF-A0A955XXW2-F1
#
_cell.length_a   1.000
_cell.length_b   1.000
_cell.length_c   1.000
_cell.angle_alpha   90.00
_cell.angle_beta   90.00
_cell.angle_gamma   90.00
#
_symmetry.space_group_name_H-M   'P 1'
#
loop_
_entity.id
_entity.type
_entity.pdbx_description
1 polymer ?
#
loop_
_entity_poly.entity_id
_entity_poly.type
_entity_poly.pdbx_seq_one_letter_code
_entity_poly.pdbx_strand_id
1 'polypeptide(L)'
;MNDTIDLACLWSIPGIGAVRLRRLLEHFRGARACLEAGPRETAAVLNEPLQKYEPGWPDGAIRDQVIAFTERPGRWICVRGEPEFPSQLEQVSELPIIFGFGEQPALSAEMLAVVGTRRVGRDGLRLTTEVSRWCIERGWGVVSGGAIGVDSEAHRTALSMAAT
;
A
#
# COMPACT_ATOMS: atom_id res chain seq x y z
N MET A 1 -9.23 -2.47 -12.87
CA MET A 1 -10.23 -1.52 -12.31
C MET A 1 -11.35 -2.22 -11.53
N ASN A 2 -12.25 -3.03 -12.13
CA ASN A 2 -13.26 -3.75 -11.34
C ASN A 2 -12.63 -4.74 -10.33
N ASP A 3 -11.65 -5.53 -10.78
CA ASP A 3 -10.95 -6.48 -9.90
C ASP A 3 -10.19 -5.78 -8.76
N THR A 4 -9.65 -4.57 -9.02
CA THR A 4 -8.95 -3.72 -8.05
C THR A 4 -9.89 -3.26 -6.93
N ILE A 5 -11.10 -2.80 -7.30
CA ILE A 5 -12.13 -2.35 -6.36
C ILE A 5 -12.65 -3.52 -5.53
N ASP A 6 -12.93 -4.65 -6.18
CA ASP A 6 -13.42 -5.85 -5.49
C ASP A 6 -12.35 -6.40 -4.52
N LEU A 7 -11.06 -6.34 -4.90
CA LEU A 7 -9.96 -6.71 -4.01
C LEU A 7 -9.84 -5.76 -2.81
N ALA A 8 -10.00 -4.46 -3.01
CA ALA A 8 -10.01 -3.47 -1.95
C ALA A 8 -11.18 -3.68 -0.98
N CYS A 9 -12.38 -4.00 -1.49
CA CYS A 9 -13.54 -4.34 -0.67
C CYS A 9 -13.26 -5.59 0.16
N LEU A 10 -12.71 -6.65 -0.45
CA LEU A 10 -12.37 -7.88 0.27
C LEU A 10 -11.28 -7.66 1.33
N TRP A 11 -10.31 -6.77 1.06
CA TRP A 11 -9.26 -6.41 2.02
C TRP A 11 -9.76 -5.54 3.19
N SER A 12 -10.87 -4.81 3.00
CA SER A 12 -11.48 -4.00 4.08
C SER A 12 -12.11 -4.84 5.19
N ILE A 13 -12.33 -6.14 4.96
CA ILE A 13 -12.93 -7.04 5.94
C ILE A 13 -11.97 -7.24 7.12
N PRO A 14 -12.39 -6.91 8.36
CA PRO A 14 -11.56 -7.09 9.53
C PRO A 14 -11.00 -8.52 9.64
N GLY A 15 -9.68 -8.61 9.81
CA GLY A 15 -8.98 -9.89 9.92
C GLY A 15 -8.55 -10.51 8.59
N ILE A 16 -8.99 -9.99 7.43
CA ILE A 16 -8.49 -10.41 6.10
C ILE A 16 -7.21 -9.63 5.76
N GLY A 17 -6.09 -10.11 6.30
CA GLY A 17 -4.75 -9.70 5.88
C GLY A 17 -4.25 -10.45 4.64
N ALA A 18 -3.04 -10.11 4.18
CA ALA A 18 -2.44 -10.63 2.95
C ALA A 18 -2.45 -12.15 2.80
N VAL A 19 -2.11 -12.87 3.87
CA VAL A 19 -2.05 -14.34 3.86
C VAL A 19 -3.45 -14.94 3.63
N ARG A 20 -4.47 -14.42 4.30
CA ARG A 20 -5.86 -14.89 4.12
C ARG A 20 -6.38 -14.50 2.75
N LEU A 21 -6.10 -13.27 2.32
CA LEU A 21 -6.50 -12.79 1.01
C LEU A 21 -5.94 -13.68 -0.10
N ARG A 22 -4.64 -14.03 -0.04
CA ARG A 22 -4.03 -14.96 -1.01
C ARG A 22 -4.78 -16.29 -1.09
N ARG A 23 -5.07 -16.92 0.05
CA ARG A 23 -5.81 -18.20 0.10
C ARG A 23 -7.22 -18.08 -0.51
N LEU A 24 -7.91 -16.98 -0.23
CA LEU A 24 -9.24 -16.72 -0.78
C LEU A 24 -9.18 -16.51 -2.29
N LEU A 25 -8.23 -15.71 -2.79
CA LEU A 25 -8.05 -15.50 -4.23
C LEU A 25 -7.66 -16.78 -4.96
N GLU A 26 -6.81 -17.61 -4.33
CA GLU A 26 -6.50 -18.94 -4.84
C GLU A 26 -7.75 -19.80 -4.90
N HIS A 27 -8.54 -19.90 -3.82
CA HIS A 27 -9.73 -20.75 -3.79
C HIS A 27 -10.83 -20.29 -4.75
N PHE A 28 -11.26 -19.03 -4.63
CA PHE A 28 -12.39 -18.46 -5.38
C PHE A 28 -12.02 -18.01 -6.79
N ARG A 29 -10.72 -18.02 -7.14
CA ARG A 29 -10.19 -17.54 -8.43
C ARG A 29 -10.54 -16.06 -8.71
N GLY A 30 -10.62 -15.24 -7.67
CA GLY A 30 -10.87 -13.80 -7.79
C GLY A 30 -11.59 -13.21 -6.58
N ALA A 31 -11.41 -11.89 -6.37
CA ALA A 31 -12.03 -11.18 -5.25
C ALA A 31 -13.55 -11.12 -5.37
N ARG A 32 -14.06 -10.85 -6.59
CA ARG A 32 -15.49 -10.78 -6.87
C ARG A 32 -16.22 -12.07 -6.51
N ALA A 33 -15.69 -13.22 -6.94
CA ALA A 33 -16.29 -14.51 -6.65
C ALA A 33 -16.32 -14.81 -5.14
N CYS A 34 -15.30 -14.38 -4.39
CA CYS A 34 -15.28 -14.47 -2.93
C CYS A 34 -16.36 -13.57 -2.29
N LEU A 35 -16.52 -12.34 -2.77
CA LEU A 35 -17.53 -11.39 -2.30
C LEU A 35 -18.96 -11.89 -2.57
N GLU A 36 -19.19 -12.47 -3.74
CA GLU A 36 -20.47 -13.07 -4.14
C GLU A 36 -20.78 -14.35 -3.34
N ALA A 37 -19.75 -15.14 -2.99
CA ALA A 37 -19.90 -16.34 -2.18
C ALA A 37 -20.35 -16.01 -0.75
N GLY A 38 -19.87 -14.91 -0.16
CA GLY A 38 -20.33 -14.45 1.15
C GLY A 38 -19.46 -14.86 2.35
N PRO A 39 -19.83 -14.41 3.56
CA PRO A 39 -19.02 -14.58 4.77
C PRO A 39 -18.96 -16.04 5.25
N ARG A 40 -19.98 -16.85 4.98
CA ARG A 40 -20.04 -18.27 5.38
C ARG A 40 -19.04 -19.12 4.62
N GLU A 41 -18.99 -18.97 3.31
CA GLU A 41 -18.10 -19.67 2.40
C GLU A 41 -16.66 -19.24 2.66
N THR A 42 -16.44 -17.95 2.88
CA THR A 42 -15.13 -17.39 3.28
C THR A 42 -14.63 -17.99 4.60
N ALA A 43 -15.49 -18.04 5.62
CA ALA A 43 -15.18 -18.64 6.91
C ALA A 43 -14.81 -20.12 6.79
N ALA A 44 -15.55 -20.86 5.95
CA ALA A 44 -15.29 -22.28 5.68
C ALA A 44 -13.94 -22.50 4.99
N VAL A 45 -13.60 -21.71 3.96
CA VAL A 45 -12.30 -21.79 3.26
C VAL A 45 -11.14 -21.49 4.19
N LEU A 46 -11.32 -20.55 5.12
CA LEU A 46 -10.28 -20.18 6.09
C LEU A 46 -10.23 -21.09 7.32
N ASN A 47 -11.21 -21.99 7.47
CA ASN A 47 -11.40 -22.82 8.67
C ASN A 47 -11.47 -21.99 9.96
N GLU A 48 -12.26 -20.92 9.93
CA GLU A 48 -12.42 -19.97 11.03
C GLU A 48 -13.92 -19.67 11.29
N PRO A 49 -14.29 -19.13 12.47
CA PRO A 49 -15.69 -18.87 12.80
C PRO A 49 -16.33 -17.80 11.91
N LEU A 50 -17.58 -18.02 11.46
CA LEU A 50 -18.37 -17.08 10.65
C LEU A 50 -18.47 -15.68 11.29
N GLN A 51 -18.64 -15.63 12.62
CA GLN A 51 -18.82 -14.39 13.39
C GLN A 51 -17.62 -13.44 13.29
N LYS A 52 -16.47 -13.93 12.82
CA LYS A 52 -15.30 -13.11 12.56
C LYS A 52 -15.49 -12.20 11.33
N TYR A 53 -16.23 -12.67 10.33
CA TYR A 53 -16.33 -12.02 9.02
C TYR A 53 -17.70 -11.39 8.77
N GLU A 54 -18.77 -12.02 9.24
CA GLU A 54 -20.15 -11.56 9.04
C GLU A 54 -20.39 -10.09 9.44
N PRO A 55 -19.90 -9.57 10.59
CA PRO A 55 -20.13 -8.18 10.98
C PRO A 55 -19.44 -7.14 10.09
N GLY A 56 -18.37 -7.53 9.39
CA GLY A 56 -17.54 -6.66 8.57
C GLY A 56 -17.59 -6.99 7.09
N TRP A 57 -18.58 -7.80 6.66
CA TRP A 57 -18.74 -8.13 5.25
C TRP A 57 -19.17 -6.87 4.47
N PRO A 58 -18.50 -6.54 3.35
CA PRO A 58 -18.69 -5.26 2.70
C PRO A 58 -20.03 -5.25 1.95
N ASP A 59 -20.78 -4.17 2.14
CA ASP A 59 -21.99 -3.87 1.40
C ASP A 59 -21.71 -2.92 0.23
N GLY A 60 -22.77 -2.42 -0.40
CA GLY A 60 -22.65 -1.40 -1.46
C GLY A 60 -21.97 -0.12 -1.00
N ALA A 61 -22.15 0.28 0.27
CA ALA A 61 -21.59 1.53 0.78
C ALA A 61 -20.06 1.46 0.89
N ILE A 62 -19.49 0.32 1.30
CA ILE A 62 -18.03 0.13 1.29
C ILE A 62 -17.49 0.22 -0.14
N ARG A 63 -18.17 -0.43 -1.10
CA ARG A 63 -17.77 -0.37 -2.51
C ARG A 63 -17.77 1.06 -3.05
N ASP A 64 -18.82 1.82 -2.74
CA ASP A 64 -18.92 3.22 -3.13
C ASP A 64 -17.82 4.08 -2.49
N GLN A 65 -17.42 3.79 -1.24
CA GLN A 65 -16.30 4.47 -0.59
C GLN A 65 -14.96 4.20 -1.28
N VAL A 66 -14.70 2.96 -1.71
CA VAL A 66 -13.47 2.61 -2.45
C VAL A 66 -13.46 3.33 -3.80
N ILE A 67 -14.58 3.37 -4.51
CA ILE A 67 -14.69 4.10 -5.78
C ILE A 67 -14.45 5.59 -5.56
N ALA A 68 -15.15 6.19 -4.59
CA ALA A 68 -15.01 7.59 -4.24
C ALA A 68 -13.58 7.93 -3.77
N PHE A 69 -12.81 6.97 -3.24
CA PHE A 69 -11.39 7.16 -2.97
C PHE A 69 -10.60 7.34 -4.28
N THR A 70 -10.81 6.47 -5.27
CA THR A 70 -10.10 6.52 -6.56
C THR A 70 -10.46 7.68 -7.46
N GLU A 71 -11.66 8.26 -7.29
CA GLU A 71 -12.11 9.44 -8.05
C GLU A 71 -11.49 10.75 -7.56
N ARG A 72 -10.90 10.76 -6.35
CA ARG A 72 -10.24 11.97 -5.83
C ARG A 72 -8.91 12.21 -6.53
N PRO A 73 -8.59 13.46 -6.92
CA PRO A 73 -7.35 13.78 -7.60
C PRO A 73 -6.11 13.26 -6.86
N GLY A 74 -5.21 12.61 -7.62
CA GLY A 74 -3.95 12.07 -7.12
C GLY A 74 -4.07 10.82 -6.25
N ARG A 75 -5.28 10.27 -6.02
CA ARG A 75 -5.44 9.02 -5.29
C ARG A 75 -5.50 7.84 -6.25
N TRP A 76 -4.88 6.75 -5.85
CA TRP A 76 -4.84 5.54 -6.66
C TRP A 76 -4.78 4.30 -5.77
N ILE A 77 -5.24 3.19 -6.33
CA ILE A 77 -5.09 1.86 -5.77
C ILE A 77 -4.29 1.06 -6.78
N CYS A 78 -3.26 0.37 -6.30
CA CYS A 78 -2.44 -0.50 -7.12
C CYS A 78 -2.39 -1.88 -6.49
N VAL A 79 -2.57 -2.92 -7.30
CA VAL A 79 -2.54 -4.31 -6.86
C VAL A 79 -1.48 -5.10 -7.62
N ARG A 80 -0.98 -6.16 -7.00
CA ARG A 80 0.05 -7.01 -7.59
C ARG A 80 -0.41 -7.56 -8.95
N GLY A 81 0.46 -7.48 -9.95
CA GLY A 81 0.18 -7.93 -11.32
C GLY A 81 -0.35 -6.83 -12.24
N GLU A 82 -0.64 -5.64 -11.71
CA GLU A 82 -0.85 -4.45 -12.54
C GLU A 82 0.50 -3.85 -12.98
N PRO A 83 0.59 -3.27 -14.20
CA PRO A 83 1.82 -2.66 -14.71
C PRO A 83 2.43 -1.59 -13.80
N GLU A 84 1.60 -0.92 -13.02
CA GLU A 84 1.99 0.15 -12.10
C GLU A 84 2.47 -0.36 -10.74
N PHE A 85 2.42 -1.67 -10.48
CA PHE A 85 2.88 -2.24 -9.22
C PHE A 85 4.41 -2.18 -9.12
N PRO A 86 4.99 -1.71 -8.00
CA PRO A 86 6.44 -1.58 -7.89
C PRO A 86 7.13 -2.94 -8.02
N SER A 87 7.96 -3.11 -9.04
CA SER A 87 8.66 -4.38 -9.32
C SER A 87 9.48 -4.88 -8.13
N GLN A 88 10.09 -3.97 -7.36
CA GLN A 88 10.86 -4.29 -6.15
C GLN A 88 9.98 -4.93 -5.05
N LEU A 89 8.67 -4.65 -5.04
CA LEU A 89 7.72 -5.25 -4.09
C LEU A 89 7.16 -6.58 -4.58
N GLU A 90 7.37 -6.98 -5.83
CA GLU A 90 6.97 -8.32 -6.29
C GLU A 90 7.70 -9.41 -5.51
N GLN A 91 8.94 -9.15 -5.09
CA GLN A 91 9.73 -10.08 -4.28
C GLN A 91 9.23 -10.18 -2.83
N VAL A 92 8.51 -9.18 -2.34
CA VAL A 92 7.97 -9.12 -0.97
C VAL A 92 6.54 -9.69 -0.97
N SER A 93 6.40 -10.98 -0.66
CA SER A 93 5.18 -11.75 -0.99
C SER A 93 3.88 -11.32 -0.30
N GLU A 94 3.93 -10.53 0.77
CA GLU A 94 2.80 -10.33 1.69
C GLU A 94 2.03 -9.01 1.52
N LEU A 95 2.16 -8.33 0.38
CA LEU A 95 1.43 -7.07 0.13
C LEU A 95 0.37 -7.28 -0.96
N PRO A 96 -0.93 -7.27 -0.59
CA PRO A 96 -2.00 -7.51 -1.55
C PRO A 96 -2.39 -6.25 -2.33
N ILE A 97 -2.36 -5.08 -1.67
CA ILE A 97 -2.90 -3.83 -2.18
C ILE A 97 -2.12 -2.64 -1.64
N ILE A 98 -1.91 -1.64 -2.47
CA ILE A 98 -1.27 -0.37 -2.13
C ILE A 98 -2.27 0.74 -2.38
N PHE A 99 -2.53 1.55 -1.36
CA PHE A 99 -3.29 2.79 -1.48
C PHE A 99 -2.31 3.94 -1.51
N GLY A 100 -2.42 4.80 -2.51
CA GLY A 100 -1.48 5.88 -2.74
C GLY A 100 -2.13 7.24 -2.91
N PHE A 101 -1.30 8.26 -2.68
CA PHE A 101 -1.61 9.64 -2.99
C PHE A 101 -0.38 10.32 -3.60
N GLY A 102 -0.58 11.08 -4.67
CA GLY A 102 0.48 11.72 -5.45
C GLY A 102 0.67 11.04 -6.82
N GLU A 103 1.78 11.31 -7.47
CA GLU A 103 2.09 10.77 -8.79
C GLU A 103 2.44 9.28 -8.72
N GLN A 104 1.59 8.44 -9.29
CA GLN A 104 1.79 6.99 -9.36
C GLN A 104 3.09 6.55 -10.08
N PRO A 105 3.57 7.25 -11.14
CA PRO A 105 4.84 6.91 -11.79
C PRO A 105 6.07 6.96 -10.88
N ALA A 106 6.01 7.64 -9.73
CA ALA A 106 7.13 7.69 -8.78
C ALA A 106 7.49 6.30 -8.21
N LEU A 107 6.57 5.33 -8.28
CA LEU A 107 6.74 3.99 -7.74
C LEU A 107 7.73 3.10 -8.52
N SER A 108 8.02 3.42 -9.77
CA SER A 108 8.94 2.65 -10.61
C SER A 108 10.34 3.25 -10.69
N ALA A 109 10.57 4.40 -10.06
CA ALA A 109 11.88 5.03 -10.02
C ALA A 109 12.89 4.22 -9.20
N GLU A 110 14.18 4.38 -9.50
CA GLU A 110 15.25 3.95 -8.59
C GLU A 110 15.12 4.71 -7.27
N MET A 111 15.10 4.00 -6.15
CA MET A 111 14.79 4.57 -4.84
C MET A 111 15.74 4.05 -3.76
N LEU A 112 16.13 4.92 -2.84
CA LEU A 112 16.86 4.53 -1.64
C LEU A 112 15.98 4.68 -0.40
N ALA A 113 15.93 3.62 0.41
CA ALA A 113 15.32 3.67 1.72
C ALA A 113 16.24 4.41 2.71
N VAL A 114 15.77 5.51 3.29
CA VAL A 114 16.49 6.27 4.33
C VAL A 114 15.71 6.18 5.62
N VAL A 115 16.21 5.42 6.59
CA VAL A 115 15.53 5.13 7.86
C VAL A 115 16.47 5.34 9.04
N GLY A 116 15.92 5.67 10.21
CA GLY A 116 16.74 5.79 11.41
C GLY A 116 16.00 6.19 12.69
N THR A 117 16.74 6.73 13.66
CA THR A 117 16.21 7.06 14.99
C THR A 117 15.20 8.21 14.95
N ARG A 118 14.18 8.10 15.81
CA ARG A 118 13.23 9.18 16.10
C ARG A 118 13.83 10.33 16.91
N ARG A 119 14.97 10.09 17.56
CA ARG A 119 15.74 11.07 18.35
C ARG A 119 17.11 11.23 17.74
N VAL A 120 17.16 12.01 16.67
CA VAL A 120 18.37 12.24 15.88
C VAL A 120 19.08 13.50 16.38
N GLY A 121 20.40 13.40 16.58
CA GLY A 121 21.25 14.55 16.90
C GLY A 121 21.57 15.37 15.65
N ARG A 122 22.23 16.53 15.84
CA ARG A 122 22.59 17.43 14.73
C ARG A 122 23.41 16.75 13.64
N ASP A 123 24.40 15.94 14.01
CA ASP A 123 25.25 15.26 13.03
C ASP A 123 24.48 14.21 12.23
N GLY A 124 23.55 13.51 12.87
CA GLY A 124 22.67 12.55 12.20
C GLY A 124 21.70 13.22 11.24
N LEU A 125 21.16 14.39 11.59
CA LEU A 125 20.33 15.20 10.67
C LEU A 125 21.15 15.62 9.46
N ARG A 126 22.35 16.18 9.70
CA ARG A 126 23.26 16.60 8.62
C ARG A 126 23.56 15.45 7.66
N LEU A 127 23.91 14.27 8.19
CA LEU A 127 24.17 13.09 7.36
C LEU A 127 22.93 12.67 6.57
N THR A 128 21.75 12.71 7.20
CA THR A 128 20.48 12.39 6.53
C THR A 128 20.20 13.33 5.36
N THR A 129 20.45 14.64 5.55
CA THR A 129 20.36 15.65 4.48
C THR A 129 21.36 15.36 3.36
N GLU A 130 22.62 15.08 3.69
CA GLU A 130 23.68 14.82 2.70
C GLU A 130 23.37 13.57 1.85
N VAL A 131 22.93 12.48 2.48
CA VAL A 131 22.53 11.24 1.78
C VAL A 131 21.29 11.47 0.90
N SER A 132 20.27 12.14 1.43
CA SER A 132 19.04 12.39 0.68
C SER A 132 19.29 13.28 -0.54
N ARG A 133 20.11 14.32 -0.38
CA ARG A 133 20.55 15.18 -1.48
C ARG A 133 21.28 14.39 -2.56
N TRP A 134 22.23 13.56 -2.14
CA TRP A 134 23.02 12.74 -3.04
C TRP A 134 22.15 11.83 -3.92
N CYS A 135 21.05 11.29 -3.38
CA CYS A 135 20.06 10.51 -4.12
C CYS A 135 19.32 11.36 -5.17
N ILE A 136 18.74 12.49 -4.75
CA ILE A 136 17.95 13.33 -5.67
C ILE A 136 18.81 13.87 -6.82
N GLU A 137 20.06 14.28 -6.54
CA GLU A 137 21.02 14.74 -7.57
C GLU A 137 21.33 13.69 -8.65
N ARG A 138 21.10 12.40 -8.34
CA ARG A 138 21.29 11.27 -9.28
C ARG A 138 19.99 10.85 -9.96
N GLY A 139 18.90 11.57 -9.73
CA GLY A 139 17.56 11.20 -10.19
C GLY A 139 16.96 10.00 -9.46
N TRP A 140 17.50 9.64 -8.29
CA TRP A 140 16.92 8.59 -7.44
C TRP A 140 15.90 9.21 -6.48
N GLY A 141 14.82 8.48 -6.19
CA GLY A 141 13.86 8.83 -5.15
C GLY A 141 14.35 8.46 -3.75
N VAL A 142 13.73 9.06 -2.74
CA VAL A 142 13.93 8.73 -1.32
C VAL A 142 12.65 8.16 -0.75
N VAL A 143 12.72 6.94 -0.21
CA VAL A 143 11.61 6.27 0.49
C VAL A 143 11.90 6.22 1.98
N SER A 144 10.89 6.50 2.81
CA SER A 144 11.00 6.43 4.27
C SER A 144 9.63 6.22 4.92
N GLY A 145 9.59 6.03 6.25
CA GLY A 145 8.39 5.67 7.01
C GLY A 145 7.58 6.85 7.54
N GLY A 146 7.98 8.09 7.25
CA GLY A 146 7.29 9.31 7.69
C GLY A 146 7.37 9.58 9.20
N ALA A 147 8.23 8.88 9.96
CA ALA A 147 8.40 9.14 11.38
C ALA A 147 9.09 10.50 11.66
N ILE A 148 8.97 10.99 12.90
CA ILE A 148 9.82 12.10 13.35
C ILE A 148 11.30 11.68 13.33
N GLY A 149 12.21 12.64 13.16
CA GLY A 149 13.65 12.39 13.13
C GLY A 149 14.16 12.14 11.70
N VAL A 150 14.89 11.03 11.49
CA VAL A 150 15.56 10.73 10.21
C VAL A 150 14.57 10.72 9.04
N ASP A 151 13.44 10.02 9.16
CA ASP A 151 12.47 9.91 8.07
C ASP A 151 11.92 11.28 7.63
N SER A 152 11.55 12.14 8.60
CA SER A 152 11.08 13.50 8.33
C SER A 152 12.14 14.36 7.64
N GLU A 153 13.40 14.27 8.07
CA GLU A 153 14.51 15.03 7.48
C GLU A 153 14.80 14.57 6.05
N ALA A 154 14.75 13.25 5.81
CA ALA A 154 14.93 12.66 4.49
C ALA A 154 13.85 13.16 3.51
N HIS A 155 12.58 13.10 3.90
CA HIS A 155 11.47 13.60 3.09
C HIS A 155 11.56 15.11 2.85
N ARG A 156 11.85 15.92 3.88
CA ARG A 156 11.98 17.38 3.74
C ARG A 156 13.10 17.76 2.78
N THR A 157 14.25 17.10 2.90
CA THR A 157 15.38 17.33 2.00
C THR A 157 15.00 17.01 0.57
N ALA A 158 14.40 15.83 0.33
CA ALA A 158 13.98 15.42 -1.01
C ALA A 158 13.00 16.42 -1.65
N LEU A 159 11.96 16.83 -0.90
CA LEU A 159 10.97 17.79 -1.38
C LEU A 159 11.56 19.17 -1.66
N SER A 160 12.51 19.63 -0.83
CA SER A 160 13.17 20.93 -1.03
C SER A 160 13.98 21.00 -2.33
N MET A 161 14.36 19.85 -2.88
CA MET A 161 15.15 19.74 -4.11
C MET A 161 14.32 19.38 -5.33
N ALA A 162 13.14 18.79 -5.16
CA ALA A 162 12.24 18.44 -6.25
C ALA A 162 11.44 19.65 -6.79
N ALA A 163 11.46 20.79 -6.10
CA ALA A 163 10.69 21.99 -6.44
C ALA A 163 11.35 22.91 -7.51
N THR A 164 12.20 22.37 -8.38
CA THR A 164 12.88 23.11 -9.47
C THR A 164 12.51 22.57 -10.83
#